data_AF-A0A2K1J1C8-F1
#
_entry.id   AF-A0A2K1J1C8-F1
#
_cell.length_a   1.000
_cell.length_b   1.000
_cell.length_c   1.000
_cell.angle_alpha   90.00
_cell.angle_beta   90.00
_cell.angle_gamma   90.00
#
_symmetry.space_group_name_H-M   'P 1'
#
loop_
_entity.id
_entity.type
_entity.pdbx_description
1 polymer ?
#
loop_
_entity_poly.entity_id
_entity_poly.type
_entity_poly.pdbx_seq_one_letter_code
_entity_poly.pdbx_strand_id
1 'polypeptide(L)'
;MKFQHMVQMENDNVLVIGGTRKREETDPQVKCIRMERNSGTFMRKFTLPQNSNLDKITASCVDGVLTLIVAKIPPPEPAKPRTIEVTTGRN
;
A
#
# COMPACT_ATOMS: atom_id res chain seq x y z
N MET A 1 10.97 19.63 -10.74
CA MET A 1 9.51 19.38 -10.74
C MET A 1 9.11 18.75 -9.42
N LYS A 2 8.14 19.30 -8.68
CA LYS A 2 7.77 18.79 -7.34
C LYS A 2 6.63 17.77 -7.41
N PHE A 3 6.83 16.63 -6.78
CA PHE A 3 5.82 15.58 -6.59
C PHE A 3 5.37 15.58 -5.14
N GLN A 4 4.06 15.67 -4.91
CA GLN A 4 3.47 15.51 -3.58
C GLN A 4 2.80 14.13 -3.53
N HIS A 5 3.30 13.25 -2.66
CA HIS A 5 2.76 11.90 -2.46
C HIS A 5 1.76 11.90 -1.29
N MET A 6 0.69 11.13 -1.42
CA MET A 6 -0.29 10.84 -0.38
C MET A 6 -0.47 9.33 -0.30
N VAL A 7 -0.30 8.75 0.89
CA VAL A 7 -0.51 7.34 1.16
C VAL A 7 -1.40 7.22 2.39
N GLN A 8 -2.55 6.56 2.25
CA GLN A 8 -3.57 6.46 3.30
C GLN A 8 -4.27 5.10 3.25
N MET A 9 -4.92 4.73 4.36
CA MET A 9 -5.82 3.59 4.44
C MET A 9 -7.28 4.07 4.53
N GLU A 10 -8.17 3.45 3.76
CA GLU A 10 -9.62 3.61 3.82
C GLU A 10 -10.28 2.27 4.17
N ASN A 11 -11.43 2.29 4.85
CA ASN A 11 -12.26 1.11 5.15
C ASN A 11 -11.47 -0.09 5.72
N ASP A 12 -10.44 0.20 6.51
CA ASP A 12 -9.54 -0.77 7.16
C ASP A 12 -8.75 -1.72 6.24
N ASN A 13 -8.94 -1.71 4.91
CA ASN A 13 -8.21 -2.60 4.01
C ASN A 13 -7.90 -2.02 2.61
N VAL A 14 -8.30 -0.78 2.32
CA VAL A 14 -8.04 -0.15 1.02
C VAL A 14 -6.85 0.78 1.13
N LEU A 15 -5.73 0.40 0.51
CA LEU A 15 -4.56 1.25 0.37
C LEU A 15 -4.77 2.25 -0.76
N VAL A 16 -4.75 3.53 -0.41
CA VAL A 16 -4.91 4.64 -1.36
C VAL A 16 -3.58 5.32 -1.58
N ILE A 17 -3.14 5.35 -2.84
CA ILE A 17 -1.94 6.05 -3.30
C ILE A 17 -2.40 7.19 -4.18
N GLY A 18 -2.12 8.41 -3.77
CA GLY A 18 -2.42 9.61 -4.52
C GLY A 18 -1.24 10.54 -4.64
N GLY A 19 -1.40 11.55 -5.46
CA GLY A 19 -0.47 12.66 -5.51
C GLY A 19 -0.78 13.65 -6.59
N THR A 20 -0.17 14.82 -6.48
CA THR A 20 -0.26 15.86 -7.49
C THR A 20 1.12 16.17 -8.03
N ARG A 21 1.23 16.15 -9.35
CA ARG A 21 2.39 16.60 -10.08
C ARG A 21 2.14 18.03 -10.54
N LYS A 22 2.76 18.98 -9.86
CA LYS A 22 2.69 20.40 -10.23
C LYS A 22 3.73 20.70 -11.30
N ARG A 23 3.34 21.56 -12.23
CA ARG A 23 4.27 22.18 -13.18
C ARG A 23 5.17 23.13 -12.39
N GLU A 24 6.44 23.19 -12.76
CA GLU A 24 7.29 24.30 -12.32
C GLU A 24 6.96 25.55 -13.11
N GLU A 25 6.85 26.68 -12.42
CA GLU A 25 6.70 27.97 -13.08
C GLU A 25 7.92 28.20 -13.97
N THR A 26 7.69 28.20 -15.27
CA THR A 26 8.66 28.66 -16.25
C THR A 26 8.73 30.18 -16.16
N ASP A 27 9.95 30.73 -16.19
CA ASP A 27 10.18 32.16 -16.32
C ASP A 27 9.27 32.74 -17.42
N PRO A 28 8.51 33.82 -17.15
CA PRO A 28 7.63 34.44 -18.13
C PRO A 28 8.34 34.89 -19.41
N GLN A 29 9.67 35.07 -19.39
CA GLN A 29 10.48 35.38 -20.58
C GLN A 29 10.80 34.15 -21.45
N VAL A 30 10.51 32.93 -20.97
CA VAL A 30 10.84 31.67 -21.66
C VAL A 30 9.60 31.07 -22.33
N LYS A 31 9.65 30.95 -23.66
CA LYS A 31 8.61 30.31 -24.47
C LYS A 31 8.81 28.79 -24.52
N CYS A 32 7.91 28.02 -23.90
CA CYS A 32 7.86 26.57 -24.04
C CYS A 32 7.34 26.18 -25.43
N ILE A 33 8.16 25.52 -26.24
CA ILE A 33 7.80 25.11 -27.61
C ILE A 33 7.02 23.79 -27.60
N ARG A 34 7.37 22.87 -26.70
CA ARG A 34 6.76 21.54 -26.63
C ARG A 34 6.71 21.04 -25.19
N MET A 35 5.57 20.49 -24.81
CA MET A 35 5.32 19.92 -23.50
C MET A 35 4.80 18.49 -23.64
N GLU A 36 5.61 17.52 -23.23
CA GLU A 36 5.28 16.10 -23.37
C GLU A 36 4.85 15.47 -22.04
N ARG A 37 5.29 16.04 -20.93
CA ARG A 37 5.03 15.49 -19.60
C ARG A 37 3.77 16.12 -19.02
N ASN A 38 2.73 15.32 -18.86
CA ASN A 38 1.49 15.78 -18.24
C ASN A 38 1.70 16.16 -16.77
N SER A 39 1.08 17.27 -16.36
CA SER A 39 0.82 17.63 -14.98
C SER A 39 -0.59 17.18 -14.57
N GLY A 40 -0.82 16.99 -13.28
CA GLY A 40 -2.14 16.62 -12.80
C GLY A 40 -2.11 15.84 -11.49
N THR A 41 -3.31 15.50 -11.01
CA THR A 41 -3.52 14.65 -9.84
C THR A 41 -3.77 13.22 -10.30
N PHE A 42 -3.24 12.26 -9.56
CA PHE A 42 -3.52 10.83 -9.76
C PHE A 42 -3.96 10.19 -8.45
N MET A 43 -4.73 9.11 -8.57
CA MET A 43 -5.17 8.28 -7.47
C MET A 43 -5.21 6.83 -7.93
N ARG A 44 -4.72 5.91 -7.11
CA ARG A 44 -4.84 4.46 -7.28
C ARG A 44 -5.25 3.85 -5.95
N LYS A 45 -6.18 2.89 -5.99
CA LYS A 45 -6.67 2.18 -4.81
C LYS A 45 -6.39 0.69 -4.97
N PHE A 46 -5.94 0.06 -3.88
CA PHE A 46 -5.64 -1.37 -3.83
C PHE A 46 -6.34 -1.98 -2.62
N THR A 47 -7.18 -2.98 -2.84
CA THR A 47 -7.75 -3.77 -1.76
C THR A 47 -6.71 -4.77 -1.27
N LEU A 48 -6.32 -4.66 -0.01
CA LEU A 48 -5.34 -5.54 0.60
C LEU A 48 -5.98 -6.86 1.04
N PRO A 49 -5.26 -7.99 0.95
CA PRO A 49 -5.71 -9.27 1.50
C PRO A 49 -5.96 -9.20 3.02
N GLN A 50 -6.83 -10.08 3.53
CA GLN A 50 -7.14 -10.15 4.97
C GLN A 50 -5.92 -10.42 5.86
N ASN A 51 -4.92 -11.16 5.37
CA ASN A 51 -3.70 -11.44 6.11
C ASN A 51 -2.63 -10.35 5.93
N SER A 52 -3.02 -9.11 5.62
CA SER A 52 -2.06 -8.00 5.55
C SER A 52 -1.79 -7.42 6.94
N ASN A 53 -0.53 -7.19 7.26
CA ASN A 53 -0.14 -6.53 8.50
C ASN A 53 -0.08 -5.02 8.26
N LEU A 54 -1.14 -4.31 8.65
CA LEU A 54 -1.29 -2.88 8.42
C LEU A 54 -0.34 -2.03 9.29
N ASP A 55 0.08 -2.55 10.44
CA ASP A 55 1.03 -1.87 11.34
C ASP A 55 2.47 -1.88 10.77
N LYS A 56 2.74 -2.77 9.80
CA LYS A 56 4.06 -2.96 9.18
C LYS A 56 4.10 -2.49 7.73
N ILE A 57 3.28 -1.51 7.37
CA ILE A 57 3.39 -0.85 6.07
C ILE A 57 4.59 0.10 6.09
N THR A 58 5.47 -0.04 5.10
CA THR A 58 6.61 0.86 4.91
C THR A 58 6.61 1.46 3.52
N ALA A 59 7.14 2.68 3.41
CA ALA A 59 7.18 3.45 2.17
C ALA A 59 8.57 4.05 1.97
N SER A 60 9.06 4.02 0.73
CA SER A 60 10.28 4.72 0.32
C SER A 60 10.09 5.31 -1.06
N CYS A 61 10.70 6.46 -1.32
CA CYS A 61 10.69 7.09 -2.63
C CYS A 61 12.12 7.41 -3.04
N VAL A 62 12.62 6.74 -4.08
CA VAL A 62 13.98 6.88 -4.58
C VAL A 62 13.91 7.09 -6.08
N ASP A 63 14.61 8.10 -6.60
CA ASP A 63 14.68 8.45 -8.03
C ASP A 63 13.31 8.58 -8.72
N GLY A 64 12.30 9.06 -7.98
CA GLY A 64 10.94 9.26 -8.46
C GLY A 64 10.06 8.01 -8.49
N VAL A 65 10.53 6.90 -7.90
CA VAL A 65 9.77 5.66 -7.74
C VAL A 65 9.34 5.49 -6.28
N LEU A 66 8.02 5.48 -6.05
CA LEU A 66 7.43 5.16 -4.75
C LEU A 66 7.29 3.64 -4.61
N THR A 67 7.99 3.06 -3.64
CA THR A 67 7.89 1.65 -3.26
C THR A 67 7.16 1.53 -1.93
N LEU A 68 6.07 0.75 -1.92
CA LEU A 68 5.30 0.40 -0.73
C LEU A 68 5.45 -1.10 -0.45
N ILE A 69 5.77 -1.44 0.80
CA ILE A 69 5.91 -2.82 1.25
C ILE A 69 4.85 -3.08 2.31
N VAL A 70 4.01 -4.08 2.07
CA VAL A 70 2.98 -4.55 3.00
C VAL A 70 3.32 -5.98 3.41
N ALA A 71 3.70 -6.17 4.67
CA ALA A 71 4.01 -7.50 5.19
C ALA A 71 2.75 -8.35 5.33
N LYS A 72 2.86 -9.67 5.13
CA LYS A 72 1.78 -10.61 5.42
C LYS A 72 1.87 -11.13 6.85
N ILE A 73 0.73 -11.32 7.49
CA ILE A 73 0.57 -12.06 8.74
C ILE A 73 0.75 -13.55 8.41
N PRO A 74 1.68 -14.26 9.07
CA PRO A 74 1.84 -15.70 8.90
C PRO A 74 0.56 -16.46 9.26
N PRO A 75 0.25 -17.58 8.60
CA PRO A 75 -0.84 -18.43 9.04
C PRO A 75 -0.57 -18.95 10.46
N PRO A 76 -1.61 -19.14 11.29
CA PRO A 76 -1.46 -19.71 12.62
C PRO A 76 -0.84 -21.10 12.54
N GLU A 77 -0.02 -21.46 13.54
CA GLU A 77 0.54 -22.80 13.61
C GLU A 77 -0.58 -23.85 13.65
N PRO A 78 -0.42 -24.99 12.96
CA PRO A 78 -1.42 -26.05 12.98
C PRO A 78 -1.67 -26.51 14.41
N ALA A 79 -2.94 -26.58 14.79
CA ALA A 79 -3.32 -26.99 16.14
C ALA A 79 -2.77 -28.40 16.43
N LYS A 80 -2.08 -28.54 17.57
CA LYS A 80 -1.63 -29.85 18.03
C LYS A 80 -2.86 -30.74 18.27
N PRO A 81 -2.89 -31.98 17.76
CA PRO A 81 -4.01 -32.87 17.98
C PRO A 81 -4.20 -33.10 19.49
N ARG A 82 -5.45 -32.98 19.95
CA ARG A 82 -5.83 -33.33 21.32
C ARG A 82 -6.24 -34.79 21.35
N THR A 83 -5.51 -35.61 22.09
CA THR A 83 -5.94 -36.98 22.38
C THR A 83 -7.03 -36.93 23.44
N ILE A 84 -8.19 -37.55 23.15
CA ILE A 84 -9.28 -37.72 24.11
C ILE A 84 -9.24 -39.18 24.56
N GLU A 85 -9.11 -39.40 25.87
CA GLU A 85 -9.18 -40.74 26.44
C GLU A 85 -10.63 -41.23 26.44
N VAL A 86 -10.85 -42.46 25.98
CA VAL A 86 -12.17 -43.11 25.99
C VAL A 86 -12.23 -44.04 27.20
N THR A 87 -13.05 -43.69 28.19
CA THR A 87 -13.40 -44.59 29.30
C THR A 87 -14.48 -45.57 28.87
N THR A 88 -14.16 -46.87 28.88
CA THR A 88 -15.12 -47.95 28.62
C THR A 88 -15.78 -48.41 29.93
N GLY A 89 -17.11 -48.27 30.02
CA GLY A 89 -17.92 -48.85 31.10
C GLY A 89 -18.35 -50.29 30.77
N ARG A 90 -18.33 -51.19 31.75
CA ARG A 90 -18.98 -52.52 31.62
C ARG A 90 -20.47 -52.39 31.99
N ASN A 91 -21.35 -52.83 31.10
CA ASN A 91 -22.76 -53.10 31.40
C ASN A 91 -22.91 -54.34 32.28
#